data_AF-A0A8S3BUM7-F1
#
_entry.id   AF-A0A8S3BUM7-F1
#
_cell.length_a   1.000
_cell.length_b   1.000
_cell.length_c   1.000
_cell.angle_alpha   90.00
_cell.angle_beta   90.00
_cell.angle_gamma   90.00
#
_symmetry.space_group_name_H-M   'P 1'
#
loop_
_entity.id
_entity.type
_entity.pdbx_description
1 polymer ?
#
loop_
_entity_poly.entity_id
_entity_poly.type
_entity_poly.pdbx_seq_one_letter_code
_entity_poly.pdbx_strand_id
1 'polypeptide(L)'
;MWLTISFYTLLFYVIYRLIKFWIIHPWLVQRDFSNQGIPGHYTPIVGDILDRRRAFLADELLNYIEETSVKLGDYYHTSLGPFPCLTISDPALVESVLKTNSRSYHKAQLARAIVSTILGYENVLLAEDENHTRRRRLLNPVFQHQNINSMISLMVDITSKFSTKWRIKTDEQTYPLICDISKEMSNLTLDIITGCVFGVEVMNDKSIHETIYKSLKIALDEIEKRIYNLIILIPILNQLPIFGKRTIDKCRQDIKNITLQVINQRKQGLTKATCKGVL
;
A
#
# COMPACT_ATOMS: atom_id res chain seq x y z
N MET A 1 -35.19 -26.71 -21.68
CA MET A 1 -36.05 -25.88 -20.79
C MET A 1 -35.42 -25.62 -19.42
N TRP A 2 -34.89 -26.64 -18.73
CA TRP A 2 -34.25 -26.46 -17.42
C TRP A 2 -32.96 -25.62 -17.44
N LEU A 3 -32.11 -25.80 -18.46
CA LEU A 3 -30.87 -25.03 -18.63
C LEU A 3 -31.11 -23.53 -18.86
N THR A 4 -32.17 -23.18 -19.60
CA THR A 4 -32.52 -21.77 -19.86
C THR A 4 -33.08 -21.10 -18.61
N ILE A 5 -33.95 -21.80 -17.86
CA ILE A 5 -34.48 -21.29 -16.59
C ILE A 5 -33.34 -21.08 -15.59
N SER A 6 -32.41 -22.04 -15.46
CA SER A 6 -31.24 -21.91 -14.58
C SER A 6 -30.31 -20.76 -14.99
N PHE A 7 -30.18 -20.47 -16.28
CA PHE A 7 -29.38 -19.35 -16.77
C PHE A 7 -30.03 -18.00 -16.41
N TYR A 8 -31.34 -17.85 -16.61
CA TYR A 8 -32.05 -16.60 -16.28
C TYR A 8 -32.11 -16.34 -14.77
N THR A 9 -32.26 -17.37 -13.94
CA THR A 9 -32.23 -17.20 -12.48
C THR A 9 -30.83 -16.80 -11.99
N LEU A 10 -29.77 -17.39 -12.54
CA LEU A 10 -28.39 -16.99 -12.26
C LEU A 10 -28.14 -15.53 -12.71
N LEU A 11 -28.55 -15.18 -13.93
CA LEU A 11 -28.40 -13.85 -14.48
C LEU A 11 -29.12 -12.80 -13.62
N PHE A 12 -30.38 -13.05 -13.24
CA PHE A 12 -31.14 -12.18 -12.36
C PHE A 12 -30.46 -12.02 -10.99
N TYR A 13 -29.98 -13.11 -10.40
CA TYR A 13 -29.26 -13.07 -9.13
C TYR A 13 -27.97 -12.24 -9.21
N VAL A 14 -27.20 -12.38 -10.29
CA VAL A 14 -25.99 -11.58 -10.54
C VAL A 14 -26.35 -10.09 -10.70
N ILE A 15 -27.36 -9.76 -11.51
CA ILE A 15 -27.83 -8.39 -11.71
C ILE A 15 -28.30 -7.78 -10.38
N TYR A 16 -29.10 -8.52 -9.60
CA TYR A 16 -29.54 -8.08 -8.28
C TYR A 16 -28.35 -7.80 -7.34
N ARG A 17 -27.35 -8.69 -7.29
CA ARG A 17 -26.13 -8.45 -6.50
C ARG A 17 -25.36 -7.22 -6.96
N LEU A 18 -25.26 -6.99 -8.27
CA LEU A 18 -24.62 -5.80 -8.82
C LEU A 18 -25.38 -4.53 -8.44
N ILE A 19 -26.70 -4.48 -8.64
CA ILE A 19 -27.53 -3.33 -8.27
C ILE A 19 -27.44 -3.07 -6.75
N LYS A 20 -27.51 -4.13 -5.94
CA LYS A 20 -27.41 -4.01 -4.49
C LYS A 20 -26.06 -3.44 -4.06
N PHE A 21 -24.97 -3.88 -4.68
CA PHE A 21 -23.62 -3.43 -4.36
C PHE A 21 -23.31 -2.02 -4.88
N TRP A 22 -23.70 -1.70 -6.10
CA TRP A 22 -23.35 -0.44 -6.77
C TRP A 22 -24.28 0.72 -6.44
N ILE A 23 -25.55 0.44 -6.12
CA ILE A 23 -26.58 1.47 -5.99
C ILE A 23 -27.23 1.42 -4.60
N ILE A 24 -27.80 0.28 -4.21
CA ILE A 24 -28.64 0.22 -2.99
C ILE A 24 -27.81 0.43 -1.72
N HIS A 25 -26.73 -0.34 -1.54
CA HIS A 25 -25.93 -0.27 -0.31
C HIS A 25 -25.25 1.09 -0.12
N PRO A 26 -24.59 1.69 -1.12
CA PRO A 26 -23.97 3.00 -0.98
C PRO A 26 -25.01 4.09 -0.69
N TRP A 27 -26.18 4.03 -1.35
CA TRP A 27 -27.27 4.96 -1.12
C TRP A 27 -27.83 4.88 0.31
N LEU A 28 -27.99 3.66 0.86
CA LEU A 28 -28.44 3.48 2.23
C LEU A 28 -27.46 4.08 3.25
N VAL A 29 -26.16 3.78 3.11
CA VAL A 29 -25.12 4.32 4.02
C VAL A 29 -25.06 5.84 3.95
N GLN A 30 -25.12 6.39 2.73
CA GLN A 30 -25.17 7.82 2.52
C GLN A 30 -26.38 8.47 3.19
N ARG A 31 -27.56 7.89 2.99
CA ARG A 31 -28.80 8.37 3.61
C ARG A 31 -28.66 8.35 5.14
N ASP A 32 -28.05 7.32 5.69
CA ASP A 32 -27.82 7.21 7.14
C ASP A 32 -26.83 8.28 7.64
N PHE A 33 -25.80 8.64 6.87
CA PHE A 33 -24.92 9.77 7.19
C PHE A 33 -25.65 11.11 7.15
N SER A 34 -26.43 11.37 6.10
CA SER A 34 -27.22 12.59 5.99
C SER A 34 -28.26 12.71 7.11
N ASN A 35 -28.89 11.59 7.51
CA ASN A 35 -29.82 11.54 8.65
C ASN A 35 -29.13 11.83 9.99
N GLN A 36 -27.82 11.55 10.10
CA GLN A 36 -27.01 11.90 11.27
C GLN A 36 -26.51 13.36 11.24
N GLY A 37 -26.85 14.13 10.20
CA GLY A 37 -26.41 15.52 10.04
C GLY A 37 -24.94 15.65 9.61
N ILE A 38 -24.31 14.58 9.13
CA ILE A 38 -22.94 14.65 8.62
C ILE A 38 -22.98 15.35 7.27
N PRO A 39 -22.17 16.41 7.06
CA PRO A 39 -22.14 17.14 5.79
C PRO A 39 -21.46 16.31 4.70
N GLY A 40 -21.87 16.56 3.45
CA GLY A 40 -21.22 15.99 2.28
C GLY A 40 -22.18 15.76 1.13
N HIS A 41 -21.70 15.02 0.13
CA HIS A 41 -22.46 14.72 -1.08
C HIS A 41 -22.25 13.28 -1.54
N TYR A 42 -23.10 12.85 -2.47
CA TYR A 42 -23.01 11.55 -3.11
C TYR A 42 -23.45 11.65 -4.56
N THR A 43 -22.58 11.17 -5.44
CA THR A 43 -22.85 11.00 -6.86
C THR A 43 -22.95 9.49 -7.14
N PRO A 44 -24.11 9.00 -7.63
CA PRO A 44 -24.31 7.57 -7.86
C PRO A 44 -23.24 6.94 -8.76
N ILE A 45 -22.88 5.68 -8.47
CA ILE A 45 -21.95 4.80 -9.22
C ILE A 45 -20.49 5.25 -9.18
N VAL A 46 -20.24 6.53 -9.40
CA VAL A 46 -18.93 7.11 -9.65
C VAL A 46 -18.38 7.80 -8.41
N GLY A 47 -19.22 8.42 -7.59
CA GLY A 47 -18.75 9.19 -6.45
C GLY A 47 -17.83 10.34 -6.89
N ASP A 48 -16.88 10.68 -6.03
CA ASP A 48 -15.89 11.74 -6.26
C ASP A 48 -14.68 11.25 -7.05
N ILE A 49 -14.80 10.07 -7.63
CA ILE A 49 -13.63 9.37 -8.12
C ILE A 49 -13.00 10.02 -9.33
N LEU A 50 -13.82 10.65 -10.19
CA LEU A 50 -13.35 11.36 -11.36
C LEU A 50 -12.64 12.65 -10.97
N ASP A 51 -13.16 13.37 -9.97
CA ASP A 51 -12.53 14.59 -9.48
C ASP A 51 -11.23 14.28 -8.75
N ARG A 52 -11.21 13.24 -7.90
CA ARG A 52 -9.98 12.72 -7.27
C ARG A 52 -8.95 12.28 -8.30
N ARG A 53 -9.37 11.59 -9.37
CA ARG A 53 -8.47 11.17 -10.46
C ARG A 53 -7.93 12.37 -11.22
N ARG A 54 -8.77 13.38 -11.50
CA ARG A 54 -8.36 14.62 -12.17
C ARG A 54 -7.35 15.37 -11.33
N ALA A 55 -7.64 15.58 -10.04
CA ALA A 55 -6.74 16.25 -9.10
C ALA A 55 -5.41 15.52 -8.96
N PHE A 56 -5.43 14.18 -8.90
CA PHE A 56 -4.21 13.39 -8.88
C PHE A 56 -3.35 13.57 -10.15
N LEU A 57 -3.97 13.48 -11.34
CA LEU A 57 -3.23 13.65 -12.61
C LEU A 57 -2.67 15.07 -12.79
N ALA A 58 -3.22 16.05 -12.08
CA ALA A 58 -2.74 17.42 -12.02
C ALA A 58 -1.73 17.68 -10.88
N ASP A 59 -1.41 16.67 -10.05
CA ASP A 59 -0.61 16.81 -8.82
C ASP A 59 -1.21 17.76 -7.76
N GLU A 60 -2.54 17.84 -7.73
CA GLU A 60 -3.34 18.73 -6.88
C GLU A 60 -4.25 17.97 -5.89
N LEU A 61 -3.99 16.66 -5.67
CA LEU A 61 -4.84 15.84 -4.82
C LEU A 61 -4.95 16.39 -3.39
N LEU A 62 -3.85 16.93 -2.84
CA LEU A 62 -3.85 17.53 -1.51
C LEU A 62 -4.74 18.78 -1.47
N ASN A 63 -4.61 19.66 -2.46
CA ASN A 63 -5.44 20.86 -2.59
C ASN A 63 -6.92 20.49 -2.70
N TYR A 64 -7.26 19.46 -3.48
CA TYR A 64 -8.63 18.95 -3.56
C TYR A 64 -9.17 18.51 -2.19
N ILE A 65 -8.36 17.79 -1.39
CA ILE A 65 -8.75 17.36 -0.04
C ILE A 65 -8.93 18.57 0.88
N GLU A 66 -7.98 19.52 0.85
CA GLU A 66 -8.01 20.73 1.67
C GLU A 66 -9.22 21.61 1.35
N GLU A 67 -9.47 21.91 0.08
CA GLU A 67 -10.66 22.66 -0.35
C GLU A 67 -11.96 21.99 0.07
N THR A 68 -12.01 20.66 -0.01
CA THR A 68 -13.18 19.90 0.42
C THR A 68 -13.39 20.01 1.93
N SER A 69 -12.30 19.95 2.70
CA SER A 69 -12.33 20.15 4.16
C SER A 69 -12.76 21.57 4.53
N VAL A 70 -12.32 22.59 3.80
CA VAL A 70 -12.75 23.99 4.02
C VAL A 70 -14.25 24.16 3.73
N LYS A 71 -14.76 23.48 2.70
CA LYS A 71 -16.18 23.59 2.28
C LYS A 71 -17.13 22.81 3.19
N LEU A 72 -16.74 21.61 3.63
CA LEU A 72 -17.60 20.67 4.33
C LEU A 72 -17.30 20.54 5.83
N GLY A 73 -16.18 21.09 6.31
CA GLY A 73 -15.74 21.04 7.69
C GLY A 73 -14.80 19.87 8.00
N ASP A 74 -14.54 19.66 9.29
CA ASP A 74 -13.53 18.72 9.80
C ASP A 74 -13.97 17.25 9.78
N TYR A 75 -15.23 16.98 9.43
CA TYR A 75 -15.73 15.64 9.18
C TYR A 75 -16.81 15.70 8.12
N TYR A 76 -16.70 14.85 7.10
CA TYR A 76 -17.62 14.89 5.97
C TYR A 76 -17.66 13.55 5.26
N HIS A 77 -18.80 13.24 4.64
CA HIS A 77 -18.95 12.03 3.85
C HIS A 77 -18.76 12.31 2.35
N THR A 78 -18.08 11.38 1.68
CA THR A 78 -17.88 11.34 0.24
C THR A 78 -18.08 9.91 -0.25
N SER A 79 -17.86 9.68 -1.54
CA SER A 79 -17.88 8.32 -2.07
C SER A 79 -16.77 8.11 -3.08
N LEU A 80 -16.23 6.89 -3.10
CA LEU A 80 -15.28 6.42 -4.09
C LEU A 80 -15.96 5.30 -4.89
N GLY A 81 -16.71 5.69 -5.93
CA GLY A 81 -17.61 4.78 -6.62
C GLY A 81 -18.66 4.16 -5.67
N PRO A 82 -18.74 2.82 -5.54
CA PRO A 82 -19.67 2.16 -4.63
C PRO A 82 -19.18 2.15 -3.16
N PHE A 83 -18.01 2.71 -2.85
CA PHE A 83 -17.48 2.72 -1.49
C PHE A 83 -17.79 4.05 -0.81
N PRO A 84 -18.74 4.12 0.15
CA PRO A 84 -18.92 5.32 0.96
C PRO A 84 -17.68 5.57 1.80
N CYS A 85 -17.30 6.84 1.97
CA CYS A 85 -16.12 7.26 2.71
C CYS A 85 -16.49 8.35 3.70
N LEU A 86 -16.08 8.18 4.95
CA LEU A 86 -16.14 9.24 5.97
C LEU A 86 -14.73 9.76 6.17
N THR A 87 -14.50 11.02 5.83
CA THR A 87 -13.24 11.72 6.12
C THR A 87 -13.37 12.39 7.48
N ILE A 88 -12.32 12.27 8.30
CA ILE A 88 -12.24 12.86 9.64
C ILE A 88 -10.88 13.53 9.77
N SER A 89 -10.90 14.83 10.01
CA SER A 89 -9.74 15.69 10.26
C SER A 89 -9.74 16.25 11.68
N ASP A 90 -10.88 16.23 12.38
CA ASP A 90 -10.98 16.66 13.78
C ASP A 90 -10.08 15.79 14.70
N PRO A 91 -9.13 16.39 15.44
CA PRO A 91 -8.18 15.62 16.26
C PRO A 91 -8.83 14.74 17.34
N ALA A 92 -9.94 15.18 17.95
CA ALA A 92 -10.61 14.42 19.01
C ALA A 92 -11.32 13.19 18.42
N LEU A 93 -11.96 13.32 17.26
CA LEU A 93 -12.54 12.20 16.52
C LEU A 93 -11.46 11.26 15.99
N VAL A 94 -10.34 11.77 15.49
CA VAL A 94 -9.20 10.95 15.06
C VAL A 94 -8.65 10.14 16.24
N GLU A 95 -8.47 10.73 17.42
CA GLU A 95 -8.07 9.99 18.63
C GLU A 95 -9.12 8.93 19.01
N SER A 96 -10.40 9.28 18.97
CA SER A 96 -11.48 8.34 19.24
C SER A 96 -11.42 7.11 18.32
N VAL A 97 -11.25 7.33 17.01
CA VAL A 97 -11.22 6.24 16.01
C VAL A 97 -9.93 5.42 16.10
N LEU A 98 -8.77 6.06 16.19
CA LEU A 98 -7.47 5.39 16.07
C LEU A 98 -6.95 4.82 17.40
N LYS A 99 -7.44 5.31 18.53
CA LYS A 99 -6.96 4.92 19.86
C LYS A 99 -8.09 4.40 20.75
N THR A 100 -9.02 5.25 21.16
CA THR A 100 -10.01 4.94 22.20
C THR A 100 -10.95 3.81 21.80
N ASN A 101 -11.49 3.86 20.58
CA ASN A 101 -12.46 2.91 20.04
C ASN A 101 -11.88 2.08 18.89
N SER A 102 -10.55 1.96 18.79
CA SER A 102 -9.85 1.31 17.68
C SER A 102 -10.33 -0.10 17.35
N ARG A 103 -10.80 -0.87 18.34
CA ARG A 103 -11.33 -2.24 18.13
C ARG A 103 -12.69 -2.26 17.42
N SER A 104 -13.43 -1.16 17.42
CA SER A 104 -14.71 -1.03 16.71
C SER A 104 -14.52 -0.79 15.21
N TYR A 105 -13.30 -0.41 14.79
CA TYR A 105 -12.99 -0.06 13.40
C TYR A 105 -12.08 -1.12 12.78
N HIS A 106 -12.56 -1.69 11.67
CA HIS A 106 -11.78 -2.64 10.88
C HIS A 106 -11.29 -1.96 9.60
N LYS A 107 -10.18 -2.44 9.04
CA LYS A 107 -9.64 -1.88 7.80
C LYS A 107 -10.65 -1.96 6.67
N ALA A 108 -10.79 -0.88 5.90
CA ALA A 108 -11.74 -0.87 4.78
C ALA A 108 -11.44 -1.99 3.76
N GLN A 109 -12.48 -2.50 3.11
CA GLN A 109 -12.32 -3.52 2.05
C GLN A 109 -11.41 -3.02 0.92
N LEU A 110 -11.45 -1.73 0.62
CA LEU A 110 -10.55 -1.10 -0.34
C LEU A 110 -9.08 -1.21 0.08
N ALA A 111 -8.76 -0.83 1.32
CA ALA A 111 -7.41 -0.95 1.86
C ALA A 111 -6.93 -2.41 1.84
N ARG A 112 -7.83 -3.36 2.17
CA ARG A 112 -7.56 -4.80 2.04
C ARG A 112 -7.19 -5.17 0.59
N ALA A 113 -7.98 -4.75 -0.39
CA ALA A 113 -7.75 -5.06 -1.80
C ALA A 113 -6.43 -4.50 -2.34
N ILE A 114 -6.05 -3.28 -1.92
CA ILE A 114 -4.77 -2.64 -2.28
C ILE A 114 -3.61 -3.44 -1.69
N VAL A 115 -3.59 -3.61 -0.37
CA VAL A 115 -2.45 -4.22 0.32
C VAL A 115 -2.32 -5.71 -0.03
N SER A 116 -3.43 -6.44 -0.21
CA SER A 116 -3.38 -7.86 -0.56
C SER A 116 -2.79 -8.12 -1.94
N THR A 117 -2.89 -7.12 -2.84
CA THR A 117 -2.30 -7.20 -4.18
C THR A 117 -0.77 -7.22 -4.10
N ILE A 118 -0.18 -6.53 -3.11
CA ILE A 118 1.28 -6.48 -2.90
C ILE A 118 1.74 -7.67 -2.06
N LEU A 119 1.20 -7.77 -0.85
CA LEU A 119 1.74 -8.61 0.22
C LEU A 119 1.01 -9.95 0.36
N GLY A 120 -0.01 -10.20 -0.47
CA GLY A 120 -0.95 -11.31 -0.27
C GLY A 120 -1.94 -11.03 0.86
N TYR A 121 -2.94 -11.91 1.03
CA TYR A 121 -3.97 -11.73 2.06
C TYR A 121 -3.45 -11.99 3.49
N GLU A 122 -2.45 -12.86 3.61
CA GLU A 122 -1.87 -13.22 4.90
C GLU A 122 -0.67 -12.34 5.24
N ASN A 123 -0.93 -11.12 5.70
CA ASN A 123 0.12 -10.21 6.15
C ASN A 123 -0.25 -9.51 7.49
N VAL A 124 0.74 -8.91 8.16
CA VAL A 124 0.50 -8.21 9.43
C VAL A 124 -0.32 -6.92 9.26
N LEU A 125 -0.20 -6.25 8.11
CA LEU A 125 -0.91 -5.01 7.83
C LEU A 125 -2.42 -5.22 7.68
N LEU A 126 -2.88 -6.40 7.24
CA LEU A 126 -4.30 -6.73 7.07
C LEU A 126 -4.86 -7.62 8.17
N ALA A 127 -4.02 -8.21 9.01
CA ALA A 127 -4.47 -8.97 10.17
C ALA A 127 -5.24 -8.06 11.13
N GLU A 128 -6.32 -8.58 11.72
CA GLU A 128 -7.13 -7.91 12.74
C GLU A 128 -7.07 -8.69 14.07
N ASP A 129 -7.43 -8.02 15.17
CA ASP A 129 -7.62 -8.61 16.50
C ASP A 129 -6.48 -9.52 16.98
N GLU A 130 -6.79 -10.77 17.34
CA GLU A 130 -5.85 -11.76 17.84
C GLU A 130 -4.79 -12.12 16.80
N ASN A 131 -5.18 -12.20 15.52
CA ASN A 131 -4.23 -12.47 14.43
C ASN A 131 -3.22 -11.34 14.28
N HIS A 132 -3.68 -10.08 14.38
CA HIS A 132 -2.80 -8.92 14.39
C HIS A 132 -1.84 -8.97 15.57
N THR A 133 -2.38 -9.21 16.77
CA THR A 133 -1.60 -9.29 18.01
C THR A 133 -0.53 -10.38 17.93
N ARG A 134 -0.89 -11.58 17.46
CA ARG A 134 0.04 -12.70 17.28
C ARG A 134 1.14 -12.38 16.28
N ARG A 135 0.81 -11.84 15.10
CA ARG A 135 1.80 -11.49 14.07
C ARG A 135 2.74 -10.37 14.51
N ARG A 136 2.22 -9.33 15.19
CA ARG A 136 3.06 -8.28 15.77
C ARG A 136 3.99 -8.81 16.85
N ARG A 137 3.54 -9.71 17.73
CA ARG A 137 4.41 -10.32 18.74
C ARG A 137 5.61 -11.05 18.12
N LEU A 138 5.45 -11.66 16.94
CA LEU A 138 6.55 -12.30 16.21
C LEU A 138 7.53 -11.30 15.58
N LEU A 139 7.05 -10.14 15.12
CA LEU A 139 7.87 -9.12 14.45
C LEU A 139 8.54 -8.13 15.41
N ASN A 140 7.87 -7.78 16.51
CA ASN A 140 8.34 -6.78 17.47
C ASN A 140 9.77 -7.00 17.99
N PRO A 141 10.27 -8.24 18.21
CA PRO A 141 11.65 -8.46 18.63
C PRO A 141 12.68 -7.82 17.69
N VAL A 142 12.43 -7.81 16.38
CA VAL A 142 13.32 -7.19 15.37
C VAL A 142 13.53 -5.70 15.67
N PHE A 143 12.50 -5.03 16.20
CA PHE A 143 12.46 -3.60 16.47
C PHE A 143 12.77 -3.24 17.93
N GLN A 144 13.36 -4.15 18.70
CA GLN A 144 13.86 -3.82 20.03
C GLN A 144 15.10 -2.92 19.92
N HIS A 145 15.28 -2.04 20.91
CA HIS A 145 16.38 -1.05 20.94
C HIS A 145 17.76 -1.65 20.66
N GLN A 146 18.06 -2.83 21.23
CA GLN A 146 19.35 -3.51 21.01
C GLN A 146 19.55 -3.95 19.55
N ASN A 147 18.48 -4.36 18.87
CA ASN A 147 18.52 -4.79 17.47
C ASN A 147 18.57 -3.59 16.53
N ILE A 148 17.81 -2.53 16.82
CA ILE A 148 17.90 -1.24 16.12
C ILE A 148 19.33 -0.71 16.18
N ASN A 149 19.98 -0.74 17.36
CA ASN A 149 21.36 -0.30 17.51
C ASN A 149 22.34 -1.07 16.60
N SER A 150 22.08 -2.35 16.31
CA SER A 150 22.90 -3.12 15.36
C SER A 150 22.69 -2.75 13.90
N MET A 151 21.57 -2.08 13.57
CA MET A 151 21.30 -1.56 12.23
C MET A 151 21.95 -0.19 12.02
N ILE A 152 22.14 0.61 13.08
CA ILE A 152 22.69 1.97 13.00
C ILE A 152 24.07 1.97 12.34
N SER A 153 24.97 1.05 12.71
CA SER A 153 26.30 0.98 12.08
C SER A 153 26.21 0.73 10.58
N LEU A 154 25.30 -0.14 10.15
CA LEU A 154 25.07 -0.41 8.74
C LEU A 154 24.46 0.81 8.01
N MET A 155 23.51 1.49 8.65
CA MET A 155 22.91 2.72 8.13
C MET A 155 23.97 3.81 7.93
N VAL A 156 24.88 3.99 8.90
CA VAL A 156 26.00 4.92 8.81
C VAL A 156 26.91 4.55 7.65
N ASP A 157 27.33 3.29 7.56
CA ASP A 157 28.23 2.82 6.50
C ASP A 157 27.65 3.05 5.10
N ILE A 158 26.38 2.70 4.89
CA ILE A 158 25.70 2.88 3.59
C ILE A 158 25.58 4.37 3.26
N THR A 159 25.16 5.20 4.22
CA THR A 159 25.01 6.65 4.05
C THR A 159 26.36 7.34 3.79
N SER A 160 27.44 6.93 4.49
CA SER A 160 28.79 7.45 4.26
C SER A 160 29.31 7.09 2.87
N LYS A 161 29.06 5.86 2.39
CA LYS A 161 29.39 5.45 1.01
C LYS A 161 28.60 6.25 -0.02
N PHE A 162 27.31 6.49 0.23
CA PHE A 162 26.47 7.32 -0.62
C PHE A 162 26.99 8.77 -0.70
N SER A 163 27.25 9.39 0.46
CA SER A 163 27.81 10.75 0.54
C SER A 163 29.15 10.87 -0.18
N THR A 164 30.03 9.88 -0.02
CA THR A 164 31.32 9.84 -0.72
C THR A 164 31.14 9.77 -2.23
N LYS A 165 30.25 8.89 -2.73
CA LYS A 165 29.93 8.79 -4.16
C LYS A 165 29.36 10.09 -4.71
N TRP A 166 28.51 10.76 -3.93
CA TRP A 166 27.95 12.05 -4.29
C TRP A 166 29.00 13.14 -4.38
N ARG A 167 29.91 13.23 -3.39
CA ARG A 167 31.04 14.17 -3.42
C ARG A 167 31.94 13.94 -4.64
N ILE A 168 32.24 12.69 -4.97
CA ILE A 168 33.02 12.36 -6.16
C ILE A 168 32.29 12.87 -7.43
N LYS A 169 30.99 12.60 -7.56
CA LYS A 169 30.19 13.09 -8.70
C LYS A 169 30.16 14.61 -8.81
N THR A 170 30.15 15.35 -7.69
CA THR A 170 30.19 16.81 -7.71
C THR A 170 31.58 17.34 -8.05
N ASP A 171 32.64 16.72 -7.51
CA ASP A 171 34.02 17.16 -7.71
C ASP A 171 34.54 16.86 -9.14
N GLU A 172 34.05 15.79 -9.77
CA GLU A 172 34.39 15.41 -11.14
C GLU A 172 33.68 16.24 -12.22
N GLN A 173 32.66 17.04 -11.85
CA GLN A 173 31.85 17.79 -12.81
C GLN A 173 32.26 19.26 -12.90
N THR A 174 32.44 19.75 -14.12
CA THR A 174 32.67 21.19 -14.40
C THR A 174 31.44 22.05 -14.12
N TYR A 175 30.25 21.43 -14.02
CA TYR A 175 28.96 22.08 -13.81
C TYR A 175 28.26 21.54 -12.55
N PRO A 176 27.30 22.27 -11.98
CA PRO A 176 26.53 21.79 -10.84
C PRO A 176 25.81 20.47 -11.13
N LEU A 177 25.86 19.53 -10.18
CA LEU A 177 25.16 18.25 -10.28
C LEU A 177 23.64 18.45 -10.26
N ILE A 178 22.97 18.18 -11.39
CA ILE A 178 21.51 18.15 -11.48
C ILE A 178 21.05 16.71 -11.28
N CYS A 179 20.24 16.45 -10.25
CA CYS A 179 19.70 15.13 -9.97
C CYS A 179 18.30 15.17 -9.35
N ASP A 180 17.58 14.06 -9.45
CA ASP A 180 16.30 13.84 -8.79
C ASP A 180 16.53 13.34 -7.35
N ILE A 181 16.34 14.24 -6.38
CA ILE A 181 16.55 13.95 -4.95
C ILE A 181 15.60 12.85 -4.46
N SER A 182 14.34 12.83 -4.94
CA SER A 182 13.35 11.83 -4.51
C SER A 182 13.80 10.43 -4.91
N LYS A 183 14.29 10.29 -6.15
CA LYS A 183 14.87 9.03 -6.64
C LYS A 183 16.11 8.63 -5.86
N GLU A 184 17.04 9.55 -5.62
CA GLU A 184 18.28 9.23 -4.92
C GLU A 184 18.05 8.84 -3.45
N MET A 185 17.16 9.54 -2.75
CA MET A 185 16.76 9.19 -1.38
C MET A 185 16.01 7.86 -1.32
N SER A 186 15.17 7.56 -2.31
CA SER A 186 14.49 6.27 -2.42
C SER A 186 15.49 5.12 -2.61
N ASN A 187 16.50 5.32 -3.45
CA ASN A 187 17.58 4.34 -3.66
C ASN A 187 18.36 4.09 -2.37
N LEU A 188 18.79 5.17 -1.70
CA LEU A 188 19.51 5.10 -0.43
C LEU A 188 18.69 4.36 0.64
N THR A 189 17.42 4.70 0.78
CA THR A 189 16.51 4.07 1.74
C THR A 189 16.34 2.58 1.44
N LEU A 190 16.24 2.23 0.16
CA LEU A 190 16.14 0.82 -0.22
C LEU A 190 17.43 0.05 0.06
N ASP A 191 18.60 0.63 -0.24
CA ASP A 191 19.90 0.03 0.09
C ASP A 191 20.02 -0.24 1.59
N ILE A 192 19.60 0.72 2.42
CA ILE A 192 19.59 0.59 3.88
C ILE A 192 18.67 -0.54 4.32
N ILE A 193 17.40 -0.53 3.91
CA ILE A 193 16.42 -1.52 4.37
C ILE A 193 16.78 -2.92 3.88
N THR A 194 17.17 -3.06 2.62
CA THR A 194 17.56 -4.35 2.05
C THR A 194 18.85 -4.89 2.68
N GLY A 195 19.82 -4.03 2.96
CA GLY A 195 21.01 -4.39 3.73
C GLY A 195 20.68 -4.84 5.15
N CYS A 196 19.77 -4.15 5.84
CA CYS A 196 19.33 -4.53 7.18
C CYS A 196 18.58 -5.87 7.18
N VAL A 197 17.68 -6.09 6.21
CA VAL A 197 16.78 -7.26 6.14
C VAL A 197 17.46 -8.51 5.58
N PHE A 198 18.13 -8.39 4.44
CA PHE A 198 18.73 -9.52 3.72
C PHE A 198 20.22 -9.70 4.05
N GLY A 199 20.87 -8.69 4.62
CA GLY A 199 22.29 -8.69 4.92
C GLY A 199 23.13 -8.24 3.72
N VAL A 200 24.30 -7.67 4.02
CA VAL A 200 25.19 -7.06 3.01
C VAL A 200 25.73 -8.10 2.02
N GLU A 201 25.99 -9.32 2.48
CA GLU A 201 26.48 -10.42 1.63
C GLU A 201 25.50 -10.74 0.50
N VAL A 202 24.20 -10.81 0.82
CA VAL A 202 23.15 -11.07 -0.17
C VAL A 202 23.00 -9.88 -1.12
N MET A 203 23.10 -8.66 -0.59
CA MET A 203 22.95 -7.44 -1.39
C MET A 203 24.17 -7.13 -2.27
N ASN A 204 25.32 -7.77 -2.04
CA ASN A 204 26.48 -7.69 -2.93
C ASN A 204 26.26 -8.43 -4.27
N ASP A 205 25.30 -9.37 -4.32
CA ASP A 205 24.86 -9.95 -5.57
C ASP A 205 24.04 -8.93 -6.35
N LYS A 206 24.67 -8.35 -7.39
CA LYS A 206 24.05 -7.34 -8.27
C LYS A 206 22.73 -7.82 -8.87
N SER A 207 22.60 -9.12 -9.15
CA SER A 207 21.38 -9.67 -9.74
C SER A 207 20.21 -9.67 -8.74
N ILE A 208 20.49 -9.98 -7.47
CA ILE A 208 19.49 -9.95 -6.39
C ILE A 208 19.11 -8.50 -6.08
N HIS A 209 20.11 -7.63 -5.93
CA HIS A 209 19.92 -6.20 -5.68
C HIS A 209 19.03 -5.55 -6.75
N GLU A 210 19.38 -5.75 -8.03
CA GLU A 210 18.60 -5.21 -9.14
C GLU A 210 17.18 -5.78 -9.19
N THR A 211 17.02 -7.08 -8.92
CA THR A 211 15.70 -7.73 -8.91
C THR A 211 14.80 -7.14 -7.84
N ILE A 212 15.30 -6.96 -6.60
CA ILE A 212 14.52 -6.34 -5.51
C ILE A 212 14.14 -4.91 -5.89
N TYR A 213 15.11 -4.12 -6.34
CA TYR A 213 14.91 -2.72 -6.71
C TYR A 213 13.83 -2.59 -7.80
N LYS A 214 14.00 -3.31 -8.91
CA LYS A 214 13.06 -3.28 -10.04
C LYS A 214 11.68 -3.79 -9.61
N SER A 215 11.62 -4.88 -8.84
CA SER A 215 10.35 -5.48 -8.42
C SER A 215 9.53 -4.54 -7.53
N LEU A 216 10.16 -3.89 -6.55
CA LEU A 216 9.46 -2.96 -5.67
C LEU A 216 8.98 -1.73 -6.41
N LYS A 217 9.84 -1.11 -7.22
CA LYS A 217 9.49 0.07 -8.01
C LYS A 217 8.34 -0.21 -8.97
N ILE A 218 8.46 -1.25 -9.80
CA ILE A 218 7.44 -1.60 -10.79
C ILE A 218 6.12 -1.98 -10.11
N ALA A 219 6.17 -2.72 -9.00
CA ALA A 219 4.95 -3.08 -8.28
C ALA A 219 4.22 -1.84 -7.73
N LEU A 220 4.93 -0.88 -7.13
CA LEU A 220 4.33 0.35 -6.62
C LEU A 220 3.73 1.19 -7.75
N ASP A 221 4.47 1.43 -8.83
CA ASP A 221 4.00 2.21 -9.99
C ASP A 221 2.74 1.58 -10.62
N GLU A 222 2.72 0.24 -10.79
CA GLU A 222 1.56 -0.44 -11.35
C GLU A 222 0.35 -0.41 -10.42
N ILE A 223 0.56 -0.43 -9.10
CA ILE A 223 -0.53 -0.36 -8.13
C ILE A 223 -1.11 1.04 -8.09
N GLU A 224 -0.25 2.05 -8.08
CA GLU A 224 -0.66 3.44 -8.16
C GLU A 224 -1.56 3.66 -9.38
N LYS A 225 -1.11 3.23 -10.58
CA LYS A 225 -1.92 3.25 -11.80
C LYS A 225 -3.25 2.50 -11.65
N ARG A 226 -3.26 1.35 -10.97
CA ARG A 226 -4.49 0.55 -10.76
C ARG A 226 -5.46 1.20 -9.76
N ILE A 227 -4.96 1.92 -8.76
CA ILE A 227 -5.78 2.73 -7.85
C ILE A 227 -6.46 3.83 -8.66
N TYR A 228 -5.69 4.61 -9.43
CA TYR A 228 -6.21 5.78 -10.15
C TYR A 228 -7.01 5.45 -11.42
N ASN A 229 -6.78 4.30 -12.05
CA ASN A 229 -7.64 3.78 -13.12
C ASN A 229 -8.82 2.94 -12.60
N LEU A 230 -9.06 2.95 -11.29
CA LEU A 230 -10.25 2.41 -10.62
C LEU A 230 -10.39 0.89 -10.73
N ILE A 231 -9.30 0.22 -11.13
CA ILE A 231 -9.26 -1.23 -11.34
C ILE A 231 -9.39 -1.97 -10.02
N ILE A 232 -8.76 -1.46 -8.96
CA ILE A 232 -8.79 -2.10 -7.63
C ILE A 232 -10.19 -2.04 -7.00
N LEU A 233 -11.00 -1.06 -7.39
CA LEU A 233 -12.35 -0.86 -6.86
C LEU A 233 -13.38 -1.82 -7.45
N ILE A 234 -13.08 -2.40 -8.61
CA ILE A 234 -13.95 -3.37 -9.28
C ILE A 234 -13.36 -4.77 -9.01
N PRO A 235 -13.96 -5.58 -8.12
CA PRO A 235 -13.35 -6.84 -7.68
C PRO A 235 -13.00 -7.79 -8.82
N ILE A 236 -13.84 -7.83 -9.85
CA ILE A 236 -13.64 -8.67 -11.05
C ILE A 236 -12.40 -8.20 -11.81
N LEU A 237 -12.26 -6.89 -12.07
CA LEU A 237 -11.09 -6.35 -12.77
C LEU A 237 -9.81 -6.50 -11.95
N ASN A 238 -9.90 -6.43 -10.62
CA ASN A 238 -8.72 -6.60 -9.77
C ASN A 238 -8.13 -8.03 -9.83
N GLN A 239 -8.98 -9.04 -10.05
CA GLN A 239 -8.57 -10.45 -10.14
C GLN A 239 -8.09 -10.86 -11.53
N LEU A 240 -8.55 -10.19 -12.58
CA LEU A 240 -8.18 -10.52 -13.96
C LEU A 240 -6.70 -10.19 -14.24
N PRO A 241 -6.01 -10.98 -15.10
CA PRO A 241 -4.60 -10.81 -15.44
C PRO A 241 -4.37 -9.64 -16.42
N ILE A 242 -5.04 -8.52 -16.21
CA ILE A 242 -5.06 -7.32 -17.03
C ILE A 242 -4.53 -6.13 -16.21
N PHE A 243 -4.15 -5.05 -16.89
CA PHE A 243 -3.68 -3.80 -16.28
C PHE A 243 -2.59 -3.99 -15.20
N GLY A 244 -1.44 -4.55 -15.60
CA GLY A 244 -0.28 -4.66 -14.70
C GLY A 244 -0.34 -5.80 -13.68
N LYS A 245 -1.47 -6.52 -13.54
CA LYS A 245 -1.61 -7.60 -12.55
C LYS A 245 -0.55 -8.69 -12.66
N ARG A 246 -0.25 -9.16 -13.88
CA ARG A 246 0.82 -10.17 -14.13
C ARG A 246 2.19 -9.67 -13.70
N THR A 247 2.47 -8.38 -13.94
CA THR A 247 3.72 -7.74 -13.55
C THR A 247 3.85 -7.72 -12.03
N ILE A 248 2.80 -7.28 -11.33
CA ILE A 248 2.77 -7.27 -9.86
C ILE A 248 2.93 -8.70 -9.29
N ASP A 249 2.25 -9.69 -9.87
CA ASP A 249 2.37 -11.08 -9.45
C ASP A 249 3.79 -11.62 -9.64
N LYS A 250 4.45 -11.26 -10.75
CA LYS A 250 5.85 -11.60 -11.00
C LYS A 250 6.76 -10.95 -9.96
N CYS A 251 6.65 -9.64 -9.74
CA CYS A 251 7.43 -8.93 -8.74
C CYS A 251 7.27 -9.53 -7.33
N ARG A 252 6.04 -9.91 -6.96
CA ARG A 252 5.76 -10.61 -5.70
C ARG A 252 6.45 -11.97 -5.64
N GLN A 253 6.45 -12.72 -6.73
CA GLN A 253 7.09 -14.03 -6.80
C GLN A 253 8.63 -13.92 -6.75
N ASP A 254 9.20 -12.91 -7.41
CA ASP A 254 10.64 -12.64 -7.39
C ASP A 254 11.12 -12.35 -5.96
N ILE A 255 10.44 -11.44 -5.24
CA ILE A 255 10.74 -11.13 -3.84
C ILE A 255 10.58 -12.37 -2.95
N LYS A 256 9.53 -13.17 -3.16
CA LYS A 256 9.30 -14.41 -2.40
C LYS A 256 10.43 -15.41 -2.63
N ASN A 257 10.88 -15.60 -3.87
CA ASN A 257 11.96 -16.52 -4.20
C ASN A 257 13.27 -16.10 -3.54
N ILE A 258 13.62 -14.81 -3.61
CA ILE A 258 14.81 -14.27 -2.94
C ILE A 258 14.72 -14.48 -1.43
N THR A 259 13.57 -14.17 -0.83
CA THR A 259 13.36 -14.37 0.62
C THR A 259 13.56 -15.83 1.02
N LEU A 260 13.00 -16.77 0.25
CA LEU A 260 13.16 -18.21 0.51
C LEU A 260 14.59 -18.69 0.31
N GLN A 261 15.28 -18.16 -0.71
CA GLN A 261 16.69 -18.44 -0.95
C GLN A 261 17.55 -18.01 0.25
N VAL A 262 17.35 -16.79 0.75
CA VAL A 262 18.07 -16.27 1.93
C VAL A 262 17.78 -17.12 3.16
N ILE A 263 16.52 -17.47 3.41
CA ILE A 263 16.14 -18.36 4.53
C ILE A 263 16.85 -19.71 4.44
N ASN A 264 16.90 -20.31 3.24
CA ASN A 264 17.54 -21.60 3.04
C ASN A 264 19.06 -21.53 3.22
N GLN A 265 19.71 -20.49 2.68
CA GLN A 265 21.15 -20.26 2.87
C GLN A 265 21.50 -20.11 4.35
N ARG A 266 20.70 -19.36 5.12
CA ARG A 266 20.91 -19.19 6.57
C ARG A 266 20.70 -20.48 7.36
N LYS A 267 19.68 -21.28 7.00
CA LYS A 267 19.49 -22.62 7.60
C LYS A 267 20.67 -23.57 7.35
N GLN A 268 21.37 -23.41 6.24
CA GLN A 268 22.56 -24.17 5.88
C GLN A 268 23.86 -23.57 6.44
N GLY A 269 23.79 -22.42 7.12
CA GLY A 269 24.96 -21.71 7.65
C GLY A 269 25.82 -21.01 6.60
N LEU A 270 25.33 -20.87 5.37
CA LEU A 270 26.06 -20.26 4.24
C LEU A 270 26.14 -18.74 4.32
N THR A 271 25.13 -18.11 4.92
CA THR A 271 25.06 -16.65 5.10
C THR A 271 24.66 -16.32 6.53
N LYS A 272 25.05 -15.14 7.01
CA LYS A 272 24.68 -14.64 8.35
C LYS A 272 23.88 -13.34 8.25
N ALA A 273 22.97 -13.14 9.19
CA ALA A 273 22.30 -11.86 9.34
C ALA A 273 23.33 -10.78 9.72
N THR A 274 23.34 -9.67 9.00
CA THR A 274 24.23 -8.53 9.34
C THR A 274 23.75 -7.81 10.60
N CYS A 275 22.44 -7.74 10.82
CA CYS A 275 21.82 -7.10 11.97
C CYS A 275 21.18 -8.13 12.90
N LYS A 276 21.17 -7.86 14.20
CA LYS A 276 20.59 -8.76 15.21
C LYS A 276 19.07 -8.78 15.10
N GLY A 277 18.49 -9.95 15.37
CA GLY A 277 17.04 -10.15 15.46
C GLY A 277 16.29 -10.07 14.12
N VAL A 278 16.99 -9.86 13.01
CA VAL A 278 16.45 -9.97 11.65
C VAL A 278 16.53 -11.43 11.20
N LEU A 279 15.70 -11.78 10.19
CA LEU A 279 15.82 -13.02 9.43
C LEU A 279 17.28 -13.41 9.22
#